data_AF-A0A6V7HAB0-F1
#
_entry.id   AF-A0A6V7HAB0-F1
#
_cell.length_a   1.000
_cell.length_b   1.000
_cell.length_c   1.000
_cell.angle_alpha   90.00
_cell.angle_beta   90.00
_cell.angle_gamma   90.00
#
_symmetry.space_group_name_H-M   'P 1'
#
loop_
_entity.id
_entity.type
_entity.pdbx_description
1 polymer ?
#
loop_
_entity_poly.entity_id
_entity_poly.type
_entity_poly.pdbx_seq_one_letter_code
_entity_poly.pdbx_strand_id
1 'polypeptide(L)'
;MKQCGSDKTRPSRQDAFVTKKQLQCPVCEGTHGVWACQRFREKEVSERVTFVQGAPICSNCLRNGHTIEQCQSGSCRVCHRRHTLLHMSGETIEIKTQPVQE
;
A
#
# COMPACT_ATOMS: atom_id res chain seq x y z
N MET A 1 -46.32 40.44 16.85
CA MET A 1 -46.42 39.00 17.20
C MET A 1 -46.09 38.17 15.97
N LYS A 2 -45.19 37.18 16.13
CA LYS A 2 -44.82 36.05 15.24
C LYS A 2 -43.49 36.23 14.48
N GLN A 3 -42.53 35.31 14.46
CA GLN A 3 -41.94 34.33 15.40
C GLN A 3 -40.63 33.88 14.73
N CYS A 4 -39.57 33.66 15.51
CA CYS A 4 -38.32 33.01 15.09
C CYS A 4 -38.49 31.47 15.03
N GLY A 5 -37.75 30.81 14.12
CA GLY A 5 -37.25 29.44 14.33
C GLY A 5 -37.77 28.34 13.40
N SER A 6 -36.85 27.63 12.74
CA SER A 6 -36.86 26.16 12.60
C SER A 6 -35.51 25.70 12.02
N ASP A 7 -34.66 25.31 12.97
CA ASP A 7 -33.42 24.54 12.82
C ASP A 7 -33.62 23.34 11.87
N LYS A 8 -32.86 23.31 10.77
CA LYS A 8 -32.80 22.13 9.91
C LYS A 8 -31.82 21.16 10.52
N THR A 9 -32.33 20.29 11.37
CA THR A 9 -31.58 19.21 12.02
C THR A 9 -30.97 18.31 10.95
N ARG A 10 -29.65 18.39 10.82
CA ARG A 10 -28.81 17.70 9.84
C ARG A 10 -28.81 16.20 10.17
N PRO A 11 -29.16 15.29 9.24
CA PRO A 11 -29.24 13.87 9.57
C PRO A 11 -27.85 13.38 10.02
N SER A 12 -27.85 12.75 11.19
CA SER A 12 -26.68 12.14 11.82
C SER A 12 -25.99 11.24 10.80
N ARG A 13 -24.70 11.51 10.55
CA ARG A 13 -23.82 10.64 9.77
C ARG A 13 -23.94 9.25 10.36
N GLN A 14 -24.61 8.35 9.66
CA GLN A 14 -24.53 6.94 9.96
C GLN A 14 -23.10 6.55 9.59
N ASP A 15 -22.26 6.34 10.60
CA ASP A 15 -20.97 5.69 10.43
C ASP A 15 -21.26 4.29 9.91
N ALA A 16 -21.28 4.15 8.58
CA ALA A 16 -21.26 2.87 7.93
C ALA A 16 -20.06 2.12 8.54
N PHE A 17 -20.32 1.01 9.22
CA PHE A 17 -19.30 0.06 9.62
C PHE A 17 -18.69 -0.49 8.33
N VAL A 18 -17.77 0.27 7.74
CA VAL A 18 -16.86 -0.23 6.73
C VAL A 18 -16.03 -1.25 7.48
N THR A 19 -16.38 -2.52 7.34
CA THR A 19 -15.50 -3.64 7.66
C THR A 19 -14.24 -3.38 6.87
N LYS A 20 -13.27 -2.66 7.48
CA LYS A 20 -11.96 -2.43 6.91
C LYS A 20 -11.41 -3.83 6.73
N LYS A 21 -11.46 -4.34 5.50
CA LYS A 21 -10.83 -5.59 5.13
C LYS A 21 -9.40 -5.42 5.59
N GLN A 22 -9.06 -6.08 6.70
CA GLN A 22 -7.79 -5.87 7.38
C GLN A 22 -6.73 -6.06 6.29
N LEU A 23 -5.96 -5.00 6.00
CA LEU A 23 -4.89 -5.08 5.02
C LEU A 23 -3.84 -5.99 5.65
N GLN A 24 -4.00 -7.30 5.43
CA GLN A 24 -3.03 -8.28 5.89
C GLN A 24 -1.92 -8.34 4.86
N CYS A 25 -0.69 -8.18 5.33
CA CYS A 25 0.48 -8.24 4.49
C CYS A 25 0.72 -9.70 4.07
N PRO A 26 0.66 -10.06 2.78
CA PRO A 26 0.97 -11.42 2.35
C PRO A 26 2.46 -11.80 2.49
N VAL A 27 3.33 -10.87 2.92
CA VAL A 27 4.78 -11.10 3.10
C VAL A 27 5.15 -11.39 4.56
N CYS A 28 4.46 -10.75 5.52
CA CYS A 28 4.79 -10.87 6.95
C CYS A 28 3.56 -11.01 7.84
N GLU A 29 2.38 -11.17 7.24
CA GLU A 29 1.08 -11.36 7.90
C GLU A 29 0.64 -10.22 8.83
N GLY A 30 1.37 -9.10 8.83
CA GLY A 30 1.05 -7.92 9.63
C GLY A 30 -0.16 -7.13 9.12
N THR A 31 -0.67 -6.22 9.95
CA THR A 31 -1.83 -5.35 9.65
C THR A 31 -1.44 -4.13 8.79
N HIS A 32 -0.72 -4.35 7.70
CA HIS A 32 -0.32 -3.31 6.75
C HIS A 32 -0.31 -3.84 5.30
N GLY A 33 -0.43 -2.93 4.33
CA GLY A 33 -0.28 -3.30 2.91
C GLY A 33 1.18 -3.54 2.53
N VAL A 34 1.42 -4.32 1.46
CA VAL A 34 2.79 -4.67 0.98
C VAL A 34 3.69 -3.44 0.78
N TRP A 35 3.11 -2.31 0.36
CA TRP A 35 3.82 -1.03 0.21
C TRP A 35 4.48 -0.49 1.50
N ALA A 36 3.94 -0.83 2.67
CA ALA A 36 4.45 -0.46 3.99
C ALA A 36 5.29 -1.57 4.64
N CYS A 37 5.41 -2.73 3.99
CA CYS A 37 6.11 -3.87 4.56
C CYS A 37 7.63 -3.68 4.47
N GLN A 38 8.31 -3.66 5.61
CA GLN A 38 9.77 -3.60 5.68
C GLN A 38 10.40 -4.86 5.08
N ARG A 39 9.90 -6.05 5.41
CA ARG A 39 10.42 -7.33 4.87
C ARG A 39 10.33 -7.37 3.35
N PHE A 40 9.29 -6.78 2.75
CA PHE A 40 9.18 -6.68 1.30
C PHE A 40 10.22 -5.74 0.69
N ARG A 41 10.57 -4.65 1.40
CA ARG A 41 11.60 -3.70 0.97
C ARG A 41 13.01 -4.27 1.12
N GLU A 42 13.23 -5.13 2.12
CA GLU A 42 14.50 -5.82 2.38
C GLU A 42 14.76 -6.96 1.39
N LYS A 43 13.72 -7.50 0.76
CA LYS A 43 13.86 -8.56 -0.26
C LYS A 43 14.58 -8.09 -1.51
N GLU A 44 15.24 -9.03 -2.19
CA GLU A 44 15.85 -8.75 -3.48
C GLU A 44 14.77 -8.36 -4.50
N VAL A 45 15.15 -7.55 -5.50
CA VAL A 45 14.23 -7.11 -6.55
C VAL A 45 13.65 -8.31 -7.30
N SER A 46 14.46 -9.34 -7.56
CA SER A 46 14.05 -10.60 -8.17
C SER A 46 12.91 -11.26 -7.37
N GLU A 47 13.10 -11.41 -6.05
CA GLU A 47 12.07 -11.95 -5.16
C GLU A 47 10.81 -11.08 -5.13
N ARG A 48 10.96 -9.75 -5.11
CA ARG A 48 9.81 -8.83 -5.13
C ARG A 48 8.99 -8.98 -6.40
N VAL A 49 9.64 -9.11 -7.56
CA VAL A 49 8.97 -9.32 -8.84
C VAL A 49 8.26 -10.67 -8.87
N THR A 50 8.94 -11.75 -8.49
CA THR A 50 8.34 -13.10 -8.40
C THR A 50 7.14 -13.11 -7.46
N PHE A 51 7.24 -12.43 -6.31
CA PHE A 51 6.14 -12.33 -5.36
C PHE A 51 4.93 -11.61 -5.95
N VAL A 52 5.14 -10.47 -6.60
CA VAL A 52 4.06 -9.69 -7.22
C VAL A 52 3.44 -10.44 -8.41
N GLN A 53 4.23 -11.26 -9.14
CA GLN A 53 3.72 -12.11 -10.21
C GLN A 53 2.91 -13.31 -9.68
N GLY A 54 3.31 -13.87 -8.54
CA GLY A 54 2.63 -15.00 -7.91
C GLY A 54 1.45 -14.62 -7.02
N ALA A 55 1.41 -13.39 -6.51
CA ALA A 55 0.34 -12.90 -5.66
C ALA A 55 -0.70 -12.09 -6.46
N PRO A 56 -2.00 -12.13 -6.11
CA PRO A 56 -3.05 -11.36 -6.78
C PRO A 56 -3.03 -9.88 -6.34
N ILE A 57 -1.89 -9.22 -6.55
CA ILE A 57 -1.66 -7.81 -6.22
C ILE A 57 -1.16 -7.03 -7.44
N CYS A 58 -1.48 -5.74 -7.49
CA CYS A 58 -1.06 -4.86 -8.55
C CYS A 58 0.45 -4.54 -8.45
N SER A 59 1.21 -4.76 -9.51
CA SER A 59 2.65 -4.40 -9.57
C SER A 59 2.93 -2.90 -9.48
N ASN A 60 1.92 -2.07 -9.76
CA ASN A 60 2.03 -0.62 -9.67
C ASN A 60 1.78 -0.09 -8.25
N CYS A 61 0.74 -0.53 -7.55
CA CYS A 61 0.40 0.05 -6.24
C CYS A 61 0.51 -0.94 -5.06
N LEU A 62 0.85 -2.20 -5.35
CA LEU A 62 0.98 -3.30 -4.39
C LEU A 62 -0.29 -3.53 -3.54
N ARG A 63 -1.47 -3.19 -4.09
CA ARG A 63 -2.78 -3.53 -3.51
C ARG A 63 -3.42 -4.69 -4.25
N ASN A 64 -4.24 -5.45 -3.54
CA ASN A 64 -5.11 -6.45 -4.12
C ASN A 64 -6.36 -5.82 -4.76
N GLY A 65 -7.02 -6.58 -5.63
CA GLY A 65 -8.33 -6.23 -6.20
C GLY A 65 -8.34 -5.55 -7.56
N HIS A 66 -7.17 -5.32 -8.18
CA HIS A 66 -7.07 -4.84 -9.57
C HIS A 66 -5.72 -5.20 -10.19
N THR A 67 -5.66 -5.20 -11.52
CA THR A 67 -4.42 -5.43 -12.29
C THR A 67 -3.65 -4.12 -12.53
N ILE A 68 -2.44 -4.22 -13.05
CA ILE A 68 -1.64 -3.04 -13.43
C ILE A 68 -2.35 -2.15 -14.45
N GLU A 69 -3.11 -2.74 -15.38
CA GLU A 69 -3.83 -2.01 -16.44
C GLU A 69 -4.96 -1.16 -15.86
N GLN A 70 -5.71 -1.74 -14.91
CA GLN A 70 -6.81 -1.09 -14.19
C GLN A 70 -6.34 -0.16 -13.07
N CYS A 71 -5.03 -0.07 -12.84
CA CYS A 71 -4.47 0.71 -11.75
C CYS A 71 -4.57 2.21 -12.02
N GLN A 72 -5.35 2.92 -11.22
CA GLN A 72 -5.46 4.38 -11.25
C GLN A 72 -4.30 5.10 -10.54
N SER A 73 -3.35 4.34 -9.96
CA SER A 73 -2.16 4.95 -9.35
C SER A 73 -1.24 5.50 -10.43
N GLY A 74 -0.61 6.65 -10.13
CA GLY A 74 0.36 7.27 -11.02
C GLY A 74 1.61 6.40 -11.26
N SER A 75 2.48 6.90 -12.14
CA SER A 75 3.77 6.29 -12.41
C SER A 75 4.75 6.51 -11.26
N CYS A 76 5.79 5.68 -11.21
CA CYS A 76 6.86 5.82 -10.27
C CYS A 76 7.53 7.20 -10.34
N ARG A 77 7.87 7.79 -9.18
CA ARG A 77 8.60 9.06 -9.09
C ARG A 77 10.09 8.95 -9.43
N VAL A 78 10.66 7.76 -9.41
CA VAL A 78 12.11 7.52 -9.64
C VAL A 78 12.41 7.27 -11.11
N CYS A 79 11.59 6.48 -11.81
CA CYS A 79 11.85 6.11 -13.20
C CYS A 79 10.66 6.32 -14.15
N HIS A 80 9.58 6.94 -13.67
CA HIS A 80 8.40 7.29 -14.46
C HIS A 80 7.68 6.12 -15.15
N ARG A 81 7.93 4.87 -14.73
CA ARG A 81 7.25 3.65 -15.21
C ARG A 81 6.17 3.19 -14.22
N ARG A 82 5.24 2.34 -14.66
CA ARG A 82 4.11 1.83 -13.86
C ARG A 82 4.56 0.72 -12.91
N HIS A 83 5.26 1.09 -11.83
CA HIS A 83 5.61 0.17 -10.74
C HIS A 83 5.86 0.93 -9.44
N THR A 84 5.74 0.25 -8.30
CA THR A 84 6.15 0.80 -6.99
C THR A 84 7.03 -0.22 -6.26
N LEU A 85 8.18 0.24 -5.74
CA LEU A 85 9.16 -0.56 -4.99
C LEU A 85 9.80 -1.74 -5.76
N LEU A 86 9.66 -1.80 -7.09
CA LEU A 86 10.28 -2.80 -7.97
C LEU A 86 11.48 -2.25 -8.77
N HIS A 87 12.21 -1.27 -8.22
CA HIS A 87 13.41 -0.75 -8.87
C HIS A 87 14.55 -1.76 -8.77
N MET A 88 15.09 -2.17 -9.92
CA MET A 88 16.42 -2.78 -10.05
C MET A 88 17.50 -1.71 -9.85
N SER A 89 17.46 -0.97 -8.75
CA SER A 89 18.53 -0.05 -8.39
C SER A 89 19.51 -0.81 -7.51
N GLY A 90 20.57 -1.32 -8.15
CA GLY A 90 21.85 -1.63 -7.51
C GLY A 90 22.58 -0.40 -6.96
N GLU A 91 21.87 0.72 -6.72
CA GLU A 91 22.30 1.74 -5.78
C GLU A 91 21.74 1.38 -4.42
N THR A 92 22.34 0.34 -3.87
CA THR A 92 22.45 0.19 -2.43
C THR A 92 22.96 1.50 -1.85
N ILE A 93 22.14 2.19 -1.07
CA ILE A 93 22.70 2.67 0.19
C ILE A 93 22.90 1.39 1.00
N GLU A 94 24.09 0.81 0.89
CA GLU A 94 24.52 -0.32 1.72
C GLU A 94 24.55 0.17 3.16
N ILE A 95 23.44 0.02 3.89
CA ILE A 95 23.56 -0.25 5.31
C ILE A 95 23.50 -1.77 5.45
N LYS A 96 24.64 -2.40 5.13
CA LYS A 96 24.98 -3.70 5.70
C LYS A 96 25.10 -3.50 7.21
N THR A 97 23.98 -3.50 7.92
CA THR A 97 24.05 -3.75 9.37
C THR A 97 24.31 -5.24 9.50
N GLN A 98 25.60 -5.56 9.52
CA GLN A 98 26.11 -6.83 9.98
C GLN A 98 25.60 -7.05 11.42
N PRO A 99 25.37 -8.31 11.83
CA PRO A 99 24.84 -8.63 13.16
C PRO A 99 25.77 -8.06 14.24
N VAL A 100 25.20 -7.40 15.25
CA VAL A 100 25.90 -7.10 16.50
C VAL A 100 26.23 -8.44 17.16
N GLN A 101 27.52 -8.74 17.25
CA GLN A 101 28.07 -9.74 18.16
C GLN A 101 28.77 -8.98 19.28
N GLU A 102 28.30 -9.16 20.52
CA GLU A 102 29.11 -9.03 21.74
C GLU A 102 28.79 -10.22 22.64
#